data_AF-A0A3D2Z714-F1
#
_entry.id   AF-A0A3D2Z714-F1
#
_cell.length_a   1.000
_cell.length_b   1.000
_cell.length_c   1.000
_cell.angle_alpha   90.00
_cell.angle_beta   90.00
_cell.angle_gamma   90.00
#
_symmetry.space_group_name_H-M   'P 1'
#
loop_
_entity.id
_entity.type
_entity.pdbx_description
1 polymer ?
#
loop_
_entity_poly.entity_id
_entity_poly.type
_entity_poly.pdbx_seq_one_letter_code
_entity_poly.pdbx_strand_id
1 'polypeptide(L)'
;MAERTSARHGVDRWSVVTCLLLVPLASGADPEWVAGDHHIHSLHSSDGFYPVEQNARMALQHGLDWIVTTDHGGPRQSHLRILQAYPDLIAARKAIPDLIQFYGMELDSPGADHSSIIVPHTANEANVIFAIESSFSKNDPVPKDPLRDKPEHMIAALKFMGALRDKPVLIANHASRKNKIVNGKVVYGLDDPAELRLWNDTAPEVAVGMEGAPGHQARGLRNLPRGSYSLQPTYGGFDRLAAKRGGFWDSMLAEGRHWWITATSDSHRHITDPPGSDFWPGEYSKTYVWAEREYEAILQGLRRGNVFVTTGDLISELYVTAEVAGSGNAVGIGETLTIPAGATVDVTVRFLDPSTTNSNGDSPQVSRVDIITGTVTGPLPPDKMATDSASTKVAESFTAARWTSAGKYRTATWSWKNVTADAYLRVRGTNGTEMEPLADVLGEDPWQDLWFYSNPIFLQLAERDHR
;
A
#
# COMPACT_ATOMS: atom_id res chain seq x y z
N MET A 1 53.25 4.79 -68.97
CA MET A 1 51.99 5.00 -69.72
C MET A 1 50.88 4.30 -68.97
N ALA A 2 49.70 4.91 -68.99
CA ALA A 2 48.53 4.59 -68.17
C ALA A 2 48.06 3.13 -68.29
N GLU A 3 47.50 2.56 -67.22
CA GLU A 3 46.05 2.36 -67.13
C GLU A 3 45.61 1.94 -65.73
N ARG A 4 44.43 2.45 -65.35
CA ARG A 4 43.72 2.18 -64.10
C ARG A 4 42.93 0.89 -64.25
N THR A 5 42.92 0.05 -63.21
CA THR A 5 41.72 -0.73 -62.86
C THR A 5 41.69 -0.98 -61.35
N SER A 6 40.50 -0.75 -60.81
CA SER A 6 40.10 -0.84 -59.40
C SER A 6 39.98 -2.28 -58.90
N ALA A 7 40.30 -2.51 -57.62
CA ALA A 7 39.63 -3.53 -56.83
C ALA A 7 39.62 -3.13 -55.34
N ARG A 8 38.43 -3.27 -54.77
CA ARG A 8 37.96 -2.83 -53.44
C ARG A 8 38.73 -3.53 -52.30
N HIS A 9 39.05 -2.79 -51.25
CA HIS A 9 39.32 -3.34 -49.92
C HIS A 9 38.15 -3.00 -49.01
N GLY A 10 37.59 -4.03 -48.37
CA GLY A 10 36.55 -3.92 -47.37
C GLY A 10 37.09 -3.38 -46.06
N VAL A 11 36.27 -2.60 -45.37
CA VAL A 11 36.41 -2.33 -43.94
C VAL A 11 35.01 -2.44 -43.36
N ASP A 12 34.81 -3.50 -42.58
CA ASP A 12 33.62 -3.71 -41.78
C ASP A 12 33.46 -2.57 -40.76
N ARG A 13 32.35 -1.82 -40.88
CA ARG A 13 31.89 -0.90 -39.85
C ARG A 13 30.85 -1.61 -39.00
N TRP A 14 31.26 -1.99 -37.80
CA TRP A 14 30.34 -2.28 -36.70
C TRP A 14 29.65 -0.98 -36.29
N SER A 15 28.37 -0.85 -36.66
CA SER A 15 27.50 0.20 -36.14
C SER A 15 27.18 -0.08 -34.68
N VAL A 16 27.81 0.64 -33.77
CA VAL A 16 27.36 0.73 -32.37
C VAL A 16 26.09 1.57 -32.38
N VAL A 17 24.94 0.92 -32.29
CA VAL A 17 23.66 1.58 -32.00
C VAL A 17 23.66 1.91 -30.52
N THR A 18 24.02 3.14 -30.17
CA THR A 18 23.79 3.69 -28.83
C THR A 18 22.29 3.95 -28.70
N CYS A 19 21.56 3.00 -28.10
CA CYS A 19 20.23 3.27 -27.55
C CYS A 19 20.38 4.30 -26.41
N LEU A 20 20.18 5.58 -26.72
CA LEU A 20 19.88 6.56 -25.70
C LEU A 20 18.49 6.22 -25.13
N LEU A 21 18.48 5.58 -23.97
CA LEU A 21 17.33 5.57 -23.07
C LEU A 21 17.01 7.03 -22.74
N LEU A 22 15.93 7.55 -23.33
CA LEU A 22 15.31 8.80 -22.91
C LEU A 22 14.74 8.57 -21.52
N VAL A 23 15.54 8.89 -20.49
CA VAL A 23 15.02 9.13 -19.14
C VAL A 23 14.17 10.40 -19.25
N PRO A 24 12.86 10.36 -18.90
CA PRO A 24 12.07 11.57 -18.82
C PRO A 24 12.77 12.51 -17.82
N LEU A 25 12.96 13.77 -18.21
CA LEU A 25 13.43 14.80 -17.29
C LEU A 25 12.46 14.84 -16.11
N ALA A 26 12.90 14.35 -14.95
CA ALA A 26 12.20 14.50 -13.69
C ALA A 26 11.92 15.99 -13.47
N SER A 27 10.76 16.29 -12.89
CA SER A 27 10.52 17.62 -12.37
C SER A 27 11.63 17.92 -11.35
N GLY A 28 12.15 19.14 -11.29
CA GLY A 28 13.22 19.49 -10.34
C GLY A 28 12.74 19.59 -8.88
N ALA A 29 11.66 18.91 -8.50
CA ALA A 29 11.12 18.92 -7.15
C ALA A 29 11.73 17.77 -6.33
N ASP A 30 12.07 18.04 -5.07
CA ASP A 30 12.54 17.00 -4.16
C ASP A 30 11.36 16.14 -3.67
N PRO A 31 11.54 14.82 -3.46
CA PRO A 31 10.51 13.97 -2.89
C PRO A 31 10.03 14.45 -1.51
N GLU A 32 8.74 14.28 -1.25
CA GLU A 32 8.10 14.55 0.03
C GLU A 32 7.09 13.46 0.41
N TRP A 33 6.54 13.53 1.63
CA TRP A 33 5.46 12.66 2.04
C TRP A 33 4.13 13.18 1.47
N VAL A 34 3.61 12.52 0.44
CA VAL A 34 2.32 12.87 -0.17
C VAL A 34 1.20 11.99 0.39
N ALA A 35 0.18 12.62 0.97
CA ALA A 35 -0.93 11.90 1.60
C ALA A 35 -1.98 11.49 0.56
N GLY A 36 -2.55 10.30 0.68
CA GLY A 36 -3.66 9.90 -0.17
C GLY A 36 -4.48 8.73 0.31
N ASP A 37 -5.48 8.41 -0.50
CA ASP A 37 -6.48 7.38 -0.26
C ASP A 37 -6.90 6.75 -1.59
N HIS A 38 -6.76 5.43 -1.67
CA HIS A 38 -6.96 4.69 -2.92
C HIS A 38 -8.26 3.90 -2.99
N HIS A 39 -9.12 3.99 -1.97
CA HIS A 39 -10.37 3.22 -1.94
C HIS A 39 -11.56 4.11 -1.55
N ILE A 40 -12.25 4.65 -2.56
CA ILE A 40 -13.31 5.65 -2.42
C ILE A 40 -14.43 5.37 -3.44
N HIS A 41 -15.68 5.45 -2.97
CA HIS A 41 -16.88 5.17 -3.75
C HIS A 41 -17.68 6.43 -4.02
N SER A 42 -18.17 6.54 -5.25
CA SER A 42 -18.98 7.65 -5.77
C SER A 42 -20.38 7.18 -6.15
N LEU A 43 -21.20 8.07 -6.70
CA LEU A 43 -22.52 7.77 -7.28
C LEU A 43 -22.50 6.72 -8.40
N HIS A 44 -21.32 6.37 -8.93
CA HIS A 44 -21.16 5.31 -9.91
C HIS A 44 -21.02 3.92 -9.27
N SER A 45 -20.82 3.83 -7.95
CA SER A 45 -20.92 2.60 -7.17
C SER A 45 -22.38 2.30 -6.80
N SER A 46 -22.70 1.03 -6.56
CA SER A 46 -24.07 0.61 -6.19
C SER A 46 -24.54 1.12 -4.82
N ASP A 47 -23.61 1.55 -3.98
CA ASP A 47 -23.80 1.95 -2.59
C ASP A 47 -23.05 3.24 -2.22
N GLY A 48 -22.37 3.88 -3.18
CA GLY A 48 -21.77 5.19 -2.99
C GLY A 48 -22.82 6.32 -3.05
N PHE A 49 -22.58 7.40 -2.30
CA PHE A 49 -23.57 8.47 -2.11
C PHE A 49 -23.19 9.82 -2.73
N TYR A 50 -21.89 10.07 -2.98
CA TYR A 50 -21.40 11.38 -3.38
C TYR A 50 -20.88 11.42 -4.82
N PRO A 51 -21.03 12.54 -5.54
CA PRO A 51 -20.34 12.74 -6.82
C PRO A 51 -18.82 12.66 -6.66
N VAL A 52 -18.11 12.27 -7.72
CA VAL A 52 -16.64 12.22 -7.75
C VAL A 52 -16.00 13.55 -7.30
N GLU A 53 -16.54 14.68 -7.76
CA GLU A 53 -16.06 16.02 -7.37
C GLU A 53 -16.20 16.28 -5.87
N GLN A 54 -17.30 15.82 -5.24
CA GLN A 54 -17.51 16.04 -3.81
C GLN A 54 -16.49 15.23 -3.00
N ASN A 55 -16.23 13.97 -3.37
CA ASN A 55 -15.20 13.16 -2.73
C ASN A 55 -13.82 13.82 -2.86
N ALA A 56 -13.47 14.32 -4.04
CA ALA A 56 -12.21 15.05 -4.27
C ALA A 56 -12.13 16.33 -3.44
N ARG A 57 -13.23 17.07 -3.29
CA ARG A 57 -13.26 18.30 -2.47
C ARG A 57 -13.01 17.99 -0.99
N MET A 58 -13.64 16.94 -0.48
CA MET A 58 -13.45 16.51 0.91
C MET A 58 -12.05 15.94 1.14
N ALA A 59 -11.52 15.16 0.21
CA ALA A 59 -10.14 14.67 0.25
C ALA A 59 -9.13 15.83 0.40
N LEU A 60 -9.25 16.85 -0.45
CA LEU A 60 -8.40 18.04 -0.38
C LEU A 60 -8.58 18.79 0.94
N GLN A 61 -9.82 18.92 1.43
CA GLN A 61 -10.11 19.55 2.71
C GLN A 61 -9.46 18.83 3.89
N HIS A 62 -9.36 17.50 3.84
CA HIS A 62 -8.70 16.68 4.86
C HIS A 62 -7.21 16.46 4.60
N GLY A 63 -6.61 17.23 3.68
CA GLY A 63 -5.18 17.30 3.46
C GLY A 63 -4.60 16.14 2.65
N LEU A 64 -5.40 15.53 1.77
CA LEU A 64 -4.88 14.59 0.78
C LEU A 64 -4.29 15.33 -0.42
N ASP A 65 -3.20 14.78 -0.95
CA ASP A 65 -2.52 15.20 -2.17
C ASP A 65 -2.94 14.37 -3.38
N TRP A 66 -3.35 13.12 -3.15
CA TRP A 66 -3.83 12.23 -4.18
C TRP A 66 -4.98 11.35 -3.73
N ILE A 67 -5.86 11.01 -4.67
CA ILE A 67 -6.93 10.03 -4.46
C ILE A 67 -7.09 9.12 -5.67
N VAL A 68 -7.82 8.02 -5.47
CA VAL A 68 -8.30 7.14 -6.54
C VAL A 68 -9.81 6.99 -6.42
N THR A 69 -10.55 7.18 -7.53
CA THR A 69 -11.97 6.79 -7.58
C THR A 69 -12.05 5.30 -7.93
N THR A 70 -12.62 4.49 -7.04
CA THR A 70 -12.62 3.03 -7.13
C THR A 70 -14.01 2.45 -6.85
N ASP A 71 -15.02 2.93 -7.58
CA ASP A 71 -16.39 2.39 -7.44
C ASP A 71 -16.42 0.87 -7.61
N HIS A 72 -17.37 0.18 -6.98
CA HIS A 72 -17.62 -1.24 -7.18
C HIS A 72 -17.86 -1.59 -8.65
N GLY A 73 -17.49 -2.82 -9.01
CA GLY A 73 -17.96 -3.46 -10.25
C GLY A 73 -19.44 -3.85 -10.18
N GLY A 74 -19.90 -4.65 -11.14
CA GLY A 74 -21.28 -5.09 -11.21
C GLY A 74 -21.76 -5.33 -12.64
N PRO A 75 -23.02 -5.74 -12.84
CA PRO A 75 -23.55 -6.13 -14.15
C PRO A 75 -23.39 -5.04 -15.22
N ARG A 76 -22.56 -5.29 -16.24
CA ARG A 76 -22.19 -4.34 -17.31
C ARG A 76 -21.57 -3.03 -16.81
N GLN A 77 -20.98 -3.02 -15.62
CA GLN A 77 -20.38 -1.83 -15.02
C GLN A 77 -19.26 -1.25 -15.88
N SER A 78 -18.52 -2.11 -16.59
CA SER A 78 -17.52 -1.69 -17.59
C SER A 78 -18.04 -0.67 -18.59
N HIS A 79 -19.29 -0.81 -19.05
CA HIS A 79 -19.89 0.11 -20.02
C HIS A 79 -20.38 1.40 -19.36
N LEU A 80 -20.89 1.34 -18.13
CA LEU A 80 -21.30 2.52 -17.39
C LEU A 80 -20.08 3.41 -17.09
N ARG A 81 -18.97 2.80 -16.68
CA ARG A 81 -17.73 3.51 -16.34
C ARG A 81 -17.19 4.37 -17.47
N ILE A 82 -17.06 3.80 -18.67
CA ILE A 82 -16.50 4.53 -19.81
C ILE A 82 -17.43 5.65 -20.29
N LEU A 83 -18.75 5.49 -20.12
CA LEU A 83 -19.75 6.47 -20.57
C LEU A 83 -20.07 7.56 -19.56
N GLN A 84 -19.91 7.30 -18.26
CA GLN A 84 -20.35 8.19 -17.18
C GLN A 84 -19.24 8.47 -16.16
N ALA A 85 -18.71 7.43 -15.49
CA ALA A 85 -17.73 7.62 -14.41
C ALA A 85 -16.44 8.32 -14.87
N TYR A 86 -15.91 7.94 -16.04
CA TYR A 86 -14.70 8.54 -16.58
C TYR A 86 -14.88 10.03 -16.97
N PRO A 87 -15.94 10.42 -17.71
CA PRO A 87 -16.28 11.84 -17.90
C PRO A 87 -16.37 12.64 -16.60
N ASP A 88 -16.97 12.07 -15.54
CA ASP A 88 -17.09 12.74 -14.23
C ASP A 88 -15.75 12.91 -13.53
N LEU A 89 -14.85 11.91 -13.61
CA LEU A 89 -13.46 12.06 -13.16
C LEU A 89 -12.73 13.19 -13.91
N ILE A 90 -12.90 13.27 -15.23
CA ILE A 90 -12.29 14.34 -16.03
C ILE A 90 -12.85 15.71 -15.64
N ALA A 91 -14.14 15.81 -15.30
CA ALA A 91 -14.74 17.03 -14.78
C ALA A 91 -14.16 17.38 -13.40
N ALA A 92 -14.05 16.41 -12.48
CA ALA A 92 -13.48 16.61 -11.15
C ALA A 92 -12.00 17.03 -11.18
N ARG A 93 -11.18 16.47 -12.07
CA ARG A 93 -9.79 16.90 -12.31
C ARG A 93 -9.69 18.37 -12.74
N LYS A 94 -10.65 18.86 -13.52
CA LYS A 94 -10.69 20.28 -13.93
C LYS A 94 -11.17 21.18 -12.80
N ALA A 95 -12.12 20.72 -12.00
CA ALA A 95 -12.68 21.49 -10.89
C ALA A 95 -11.71 21.61 -9.70
N ILE A 96 -10.87 20.59 -9.49
CA ILE A 96 -9.98 20.47 -8.34
C ILE A 96 -8.58 20.08 -8.84
N PRO A 97 -7.87 21.02 -9.52
CA PRO A 97 -6.56 20.74 -10.12
C PRO A 97 -5.44 20.57 -9.09
N ASP A 98 -5.64 21.05 -7.85
CA ASP A 98 -4.66 20.95 -6.78
C ASP A 98 -4.56 19.54 -6.18
N LEU A 99 -5.49 18.64 -6.51
CA LEU A 99 -5.52 17.25 -6.06
C LEU A 99 -5.21 16.31 -7.24
N ILE A 100 -4.24 15.41 -7.06
CA ILE A 100 -3.96 14.34 -8.03
C ILE A 100 -5.08 13.29 -7.95
N GLN A 101 -5.75 13.03 -9.05
CA GLN A 101 -6.91 12.12 -9.07
C GLN A 101 -6.63 11.00 -10.07
N PHE A 102 -6.27 9.81 -9.59
CA PHE A 102 -6.09 8.64 -10.44
C PHE A 102 -7.44 8.06 -10.84
N TYR A 103 -7.47 7.38 -11.99
CA TYR A 103 -8.58 6.49 -12.30
C TYR A 103 -8.30 5.09 -11.75
N GLY A 104 -9.37 4.40 -11.35
CA GLY A 104 -9.29 3.08 -10.75
C GLY A 104 -10.61 2.34 -10.78
N MET A 105 -10.63 1.19 -10.11
CA MET A 105 -11.83 0.42 -9.79
C MET A 105 -11.59 -0.39 -8.53
N GLU A 106 -12.65 -0.68 -7.79
CA GLU A 106 -12.65 -1.85 -6.92
C GLU A 106 -13.09 -3.06 -7.76
N LEU A 107 -12.11 -3.91 -8.09
CA LEU A 107 -12.36 -5.12 -8.87
C LEU A 107 -13.09 -6.14 -8.01
N ASP A 108 -14.25 -6.60 -8.49
CA ASP A 108 -14.84 -7.86 -8.05
C ASP A 108 -13.88 -9.01 -8.41
N SER A 109 -12.98 -9.33 -7.48
CA SER A 109 -11.81 -10.15 -7.76
C SER A 109 -12.23 -11.60 -7.95
N PRO A 110 -11.87 -12.25 -9.08
CA PRO A 110 -12.18 -13.65 -9.32
C PRO A 110 -11.67 -14.57 -8.22
N GLY A 111 -12.56 -15.37 -7.61
CA GLY A 111 -12.16 -16.34 -6.58
C GLY A 111 -11.78 -15.74 -5.21
N ALA A 112 -11.79 -14.41 -5.09
CA ALA A 112 -11.35 -13.65 -3.92
C ALA A 112 -12.42 -12.63 -3.47
N ASP A 113 -12.16 -11.73 -2.52
CA ASP A 113 -13.11 -10.65 -2.18
C ASP A 113 -13.01 -9.52 -3.22
N HIS A 114 -12.29 -8.44 -2.88
CA HIS A 114 -12.13 -7.26 -3.71
C HIS A 114 -10.68 -6.77 -3.75
N SER A 115 -10.35 -5.96 -4.75
CA SER A 115 -9.04 -5.32 -4.86
C SER A 115 -9.12 -3.97 -5.54
N SER A 116 -8.47 -2.96 -4.99
CA SER A 116 -8.30 -1.67 -5.64
C SER A 116 -7.28 -1.79 -6.77
N ILE A 117 -7.65 -1.30 -7.95
CA ILE A 117 -6.77 -1.12 -9.10
C ILE A 117 -6.55 0.37 -9.31
N ILE A 118 -5.29 0.77 -9.40
CA ILE A 118 -4.85 2.13 -9.72
C ILE A 118 -4.15 2.09 -11.07
N VAL A 119 -4.69 2.77 -12.08
CA VAL A 119 -4.08 2.81 -13.42
C VAL A 119 -3.18 4.05 -13.58
N PRO A 120 -2.05 3.95 -14.31
CA PRO A 120 -1.24 5.10 -14.66
C PRO A 120 -2.05 6.17 -15.40
N HIS A 121 -1.86 7.44 -15.03
CA HIS A 121 -2.52 8.56 -15.69
C HIS A 121 -1.97 8.74 -17.11
N THR A 122 -2.72 8.22 -18.07
CA THR A 122 -2.39 8.25 -19.50
C THR A 122 -3.66 8.49 -20.30
N ALA A 123 -3.51 8.85 -21.58
CA ALA A 123 -4.65 8.98 -22.50
C ALA A 123 -5.44 7.66 -22.70
N ASN A 124 -4.93 6.52 -22.21
CA ASN A 124 -5.54 5.20 -22.38
C ASN A 124 -6.14 4.63 -21.07
N GLU A 125 -6.08 5.37 -19.96
CA GLU A 125 -6.47 4.88 -18.63
C GLU A 125 -7.90 4.30 -18.58
N ALA A 126 -8.85 4.93 -19.28
CA ALA A 126 -10.24 4.45 -19.35
C ALA A 126 -10.39 3.14 -20.11
N ASN A 127 -9.65 2.96 -21.21
CA ASN A 127 -9.68 1.72 -21.99
C ASN A 127 -9.01 0.58 -21.23
N VAL A 128 -7.98 0.87 -20.41
CA VAL A 128 -7.33 -0.14 -19.56
C VAL A 128 -8.32 -0.64 -18.50
N ILE A 129 -8.99 0.26 -17.79
CA ILE A 129 -10.07 -0.09 -16.84
C ILE A 129 -11.16 -0.91 -17.54
N PHE A 130 -11.67 -0.44 -18.68
CA PHE A 130 -12.68 -1.17 -19.45
C PHE A 130 -12.22 -2.59 -19.81
N ALA A 131 -10.99 -2.73 -20.32
CA ALA A 131 -10.46 -4.02 -20.73
C ALA A 131 -10.30 -4.98 -19.53
N ILE A 132 -9.85 -4.49 -18.38
CA ILE A 132 -9.72 -5.30 -17.16
C ILE A 132 -11.10 -5.74 -16.67
N GLU A 133 -12.03 -4.81 -16.45
CA GLU A 133 -13.33 -5.11 -15.87
C GLU A 133 -14.16 -6.03 -16.76
N SER A 134 -14.28 -5.69 -18.05
CA SER A 134 -15.07 -6.49 -19.01
C SER A 134 -14.50 -7.89 -19.23
N SER A 135 -13.18 -8.09 -19.06
CA SER A 135 -12.50 -9.38 -19.27
C SER A 135 -12.40 -10.22 -18.01
N PHE A 136 -12.33 -9.60 -16.82
CA PHE A 136 -11.93 -10.30 -15.60
C PHE A 136 -12.87 -10.12 -14.41
N SER A 137 -13.65 -9.04 -14.28
CA SER A 137 -14.57 -8.91 -13.14
C SER A 137 -15.58 -10.06 -13.12
N LYS A 138 -15.73 -10.70 -11.95
CA LYS A 138 -16.67 -11.82 -11.76
C LYS A 138 -18.14 -11.41 -11.85
N ASN A 139 -18.44 -10.11 -11.63
CA ASN A 139 -19.81 -9.59 -11.59
C ASN A 139 -20.19 -8.76 -12.83
N ASP A 140 -19.25 -8.42 -13.73
CA ASP A 140 -19.55 -7.73 -14.99
C ASP A 140 -20.45 -8.48 -16.01
N PRO A 141 -20.29 -9.81 -16.25
CA PRO A 141 -20.99 -10.48 -17.35
C PRO A 141 -22.50 -10.59 -17.10
N VAL A 142 -23.29 -10.37 -18.17
CA VAL A 142 -24.75 -10.56 -18.17
C VAL A 142 -25.16 -11.44 -19.35
N PRO A 143 -25.64 -12.68 -19.13
CA PRO A 143 -25.90 -13.32 -17.83
C PRO A 143 -24.61 -13.62 -17.03
N LYS A 144 -24.74 -13.79 -15.70
CA LYS A 144 -23.63 -14.13 -14.80
C LYS A 144 -22.91 -15.39 -15.30
N ASP A 145 -21.58 -15.34 -15.34
CA ASP A 145 -20.73 -16.47 -15.71
C ASP A 145 -20.02 -17.03 -14.45
N PRO A 146 -20.43 -18.19 -13.92
CA PRO A 146 -19.80 -18.80 -12.76
C PRO A 146 -18.33 -19.21 -12.98
N LEU A 147 -17.86 -19.31 -14.23
CA LEU A 147 -16.46 -19.65 -14.51
C LEU A 147 -15.52 -18.48 -14.23
N ARG A 148 -16.02 -17.24 -14.14
CA ARG A 148 -15.23 -16.06 -13.82
C ARG A 148 -14.95 -15.89 -12.34
N ASP A 149 -15.62 -16.61 -11.45
CA ASP A 149 -15.37 -16.51 -10.01
C ASP A 149 -14.46 -17.64 -9.54
N LYS A 150 -13.23 -17.65 -10.06
CA LYS A 150 -12.23 -18.69 -9.80
C LYS A 150 -10.82 -18.12 -9.67
N PRO A 151 -9.96 -18.68 -8.80
CA PRO A 151 -8.58 -18.22 -8.64
C PRO A 151 -7.79 -18.21 -9.95
N GLU A 152 -7.99 -19.20 -10.84
CA GLU A 152 -7.25 -19.25 -12.12
C GLU A 152 -7.57 -18.06 -13.02
N HIS A 153 -8.78 -17.51 -12.92
CA HIS A 153 -9.21 -16.33 -13.68
C HIS A 153 -8.57 -15.05 -13.14
N MET A 154 -8.33 -14.98 -11.82
CA MET A 154 -7.55 -13.89 -11.22
C MET A 154 -6.08 -13.95 -11.65
N ILE A 155 -5.49 -15.14 -11.71
CA ILE A 155 -4.13 -15.33 -12.23
C ILE A 155 -4.04 -14.91 -13.70
N ALA A 156 -5.07 -15.17 -14.50
CA ALA A 156 -5.14 -14.66 -15.88
C ALA A 156 -5.21 -13.12 -15.93
N ALA A 157 -6.00 -12.49 -15.04
CA ALA A 157 -6.10 -11.04 -14.93
C ALA A 157 -4.74 -10.40 -14.56
N LEU A 158 -4.04 -10.97 -13.58
CA LEU A 158 -2.71 -10.52 -13.16
C LEU A 158 -1.67 -10.64 -14.28
N LYS A 159 -1.68 -11.74 -15.05
CA LYS A 159 -0.82 -11.90 -16.23
C LYS A 159 -1.13 -10.87 -17.31
N PHE A 160 -2.42 -10.61 -17.55
CA PHE A 160 -2.85 -9.56 -18.47
C PHE A 160 -2.32 -8.18 -18.05
N MET A 161 -2.54 -7.79 -16.79
CA MET A 161 -2.06 -6.52 -16.25
C MET A 161 -0.54 -6.42 -16.25
N GLY A 162 0.17 -7.51 -15.92
CA GLY A 162 1.62 -7.58 -15.94
C GLY A 162 2.24 -7.47 -17.33
N ALA A 163 1.48 -7.77 -18.39
CA ALA A 163 1.89 -7.63 -19.78
C ALA A 163 1.62 -6.23 -20.37
N LEU A 164 0.90 -5.36 -19.65
CA LEU A 164 0.69 -3.98 -20.08
C LEU A 164 2.00 -3.20 -20.05
N ARG A 165 2.17 -2.27 -21.00
CA ARG A 165 3.32 -1.36 -21.02
C ARG A 165 3.32 -0.47 -19.77
N ASP A 166 2.19 0.17 -19.52
CA ASP A 166 1.96 1.04 -18.37
C ASP A 166 1.18 0.21 -17.34
N LYS A 167 1.90 -0.44 -16.42
CA LYS A 167 1.33 -1.41 -15.49
C LYS A 167 0.51 -0.71 -14.39
N PRO A 168 -0.71 -1.19 -14.08
CA PRO A 168 -1.43 -0.74 -12.90
C PRO A 168 -0.76 -1.25 -11.61
N VAL A 169 -1.24 -0.73 -10.49
CA VAL A 169 -1.04 -1.28 -9.15
C VAL A 169 -2.36 -1.91 -8.69
N LEU A 170 -2.26 -3.08 -8.04
CA LEU A 170 -3.36 -3.81 -7.43
C LEU A 170 -3.04 -4.04 -5.94
N ILE A 171 -4.01 -3.71 -5.09
CA ILE A 171 -3.94 -3.87 -3.63
C ILE A 171 -5.21 -4.61 -3.19
N ALA A 172 -5.06 -5.70 -2.45
CA ALA A 172 -6.20 -6.46 -1.92
C ALA A 172 -6.93 -5.64 -0.85
N ASN A 173 -8.26 -5.50 -0.97
CA ASN A 173 -9.06 -4.70 -0.06
C ASN A 173 -9.52 -5.55 1.11
N HIS A 174 -9.46 -4.97 2.32
CA HIS A 174 -10.02 -5.54 3.54
C HIS A 174 -9.91 -7.09 3.66
N ALA A 175 -8.71 -7.62 3.41
CA ALA A 175 -8.48 -9.02 3.03
C ALA A 175 -8.93 -10.06 4.07
N SER A 176 -9.01 -9.68 5.35
CA SER A 176 -9.51 -10.60 6.38
C SER A 176 -10.95 -10.33 6.83
N ARG A 177 -11.68 -9.41 6.20
CA ARG A 177 -13.07 -9.06 6.56
C ARG A 177 -14.00 -10.27 6.55
N LYS A 178 -13.71 -11.27 5.71
CA LYS A 178 -14.49 -12.53 5.60
C LYS A 178 -13.94 -13.71 6.41
N ASN A 179 -12.82 -13.54 7.12
CA ASN A 179 -12.27 -14.58 7.97
C ASN A 179 -13.16 -14.82 9.20
N LYS A 180 -13.11 -16.04 9.74
CA LYS A 180 -13.84 -16.43 10.95
C LYS A 180 -12.89 -16.94 12.01
N ILE A 181 -13.26 -16.78 13.27
CA ILE A 181 -12.58 -17.47 14.39
C ILE A 181 -13.43 -18.65 14.83
N VAL A 182 -12.92 -19.87 14.62
CA VAL A 182 -13.58 -21.12 15.02
C VAL A 182 -12.64 -21.88 15.96
N ASN A 183 -13.10 -22.14 17.19
CA ASN A 183 -12.31 -22.81 18.23
C ASN A 183 -10.93 -22.17 18.45
N GLY A 184 -10.86 -20.83 18.44
CA GLY A 184 -9.63 -20.06 18.62
C GLY A 184 -8.67 -20.06 17.42
N LYS A 185 -9.06 -20.66 16.29
CA LYS A 185 -8.26 -20.69 15.06
C LYS A 185 -8.91 -19.83 13.97
N VAL A 186 -8.07 -19.22 13.14
CA VAL A 186 -8.52 -18.48 11.95
C VAL A 186 -8.94 -19.49 10.89
N VAL A 187 -10.14 -19.30 10.36
CA VAL A 187 -10.63 -19.93 9.12
C VAL A 187 -10.66 -18.83 8.08
N TYR A 188 -9.82 -18.95 7.06
CA TYR A 188 -9.73 -17.97 5.98
C TYR A 188 -11.03 -17.92 5.17
N GLY A 189 -11.39 -16.71 4.76
CA GLY A 189 -12.63 -16.39 4.07
C GLY A 189 -12.45 -16.43 2.56
N LEU A 190 -12.70 -15.28 1.91
CA LEU A 190 -12.59 -15.16 0.46
C LEU A 190 -11.14 -14.96 0.01
N ASP A 191 -10.29 -14.31 0.80
CA ASP A 191 -8.86 -14.16 0.51
C ASP A 191 -8.04 -15.13 1.37
N ASP A 192 -7.27 -16.01 0.71
CA ASP A 192 -6.39 -16.99 1.37
C ASP A 192 -4.91 -16.57 1.30
N PRO A 193 -4.10 -16.80 2.37
CA PRO A 193 -2.67 -16.52 2.35
C PRO A 193 -1.87 -17.12 1.20
N ALA A 194 -2.23 -18.31 0.71
CA ALA A 194 -1.56 -18.94 -0.43
C ALA A 194 -1.94 -18.26 -1.76
N GLU A 195 -3.18 -17.78 -1.87
CA GLU A 195 -3.66 -17.03 -3.02
C GLU A 195 -2.92 -15.69 -3.15
N LEU A 196 -2.80 -14.91 -2.07
CA LEU A 196 -2.10 -13.62 -2.08
C LEU A 196 -0.60 -13.78 -2.42
N ARG A 197 0.03 -14.87 -2.01
CA ARG A 197 1.40 -15.23 -2.46
C ARG A 197 1.45 -15.48 -3.95
N LEU A 198 0.52 -16.29 -4.46
CA LEU A 198 0.45 -16.60 -5.88
C LEU A 198 0.20 -15.34 -6.71
N TRP A 199 -0.56 -14.37 -6.20
CA TRP A 199 -0.76 -13.09 -6.87
C TRP A 199 0.56 -12.32 -6.99
N ASN A 200 1.30 -12.20 -5.90
CA ASN A 200 2.61 -11.56 -5.88
C ASN A 200 3.63 -12.29 -6.77
N ASP A 201 3.65 -13.63 -6.76
CA ASP A 201 4.51 -14.44 -7.65
C ASP A 201 4.15 -14.23 -9.14
N THR A 202 2.87 -14.07 -9.45
CA THR A 202 2.38 -13.95 -10.83
C THR A 202 2.71 -12.59 -11.43
N ALA A 203 2.55 -11.53 -10.66
CA ALA A 203 2.75 -10.16 -11.13
C ALA A 203 3.26 -9.25 -9.99
N PRO A 204 4.53 -9.36 -9.56
CA PRO A 204 5.05 -8.65 -8.39
C PRO A 204 5.11 -7.12 -8.55
N GLU A 205 5.08 -6.63 -9.79
CA GLU A 205 4.98 -5.18 -10.08
C GLU A 205 3.53 -4.69 -10.19
N VAL A 206 2.54 -5.58 -10.08
CA VAL A 206 1.10 -5.25 -10.14
C VAL A 206 0.45 -5.54 -8.79
N ALA A 207 0.48 -6.79 -8.32
CA ALA A 207 -0.07 -7.18 -7.02
C ALA A 207 0.98 -6.94 -5.92
N VAL A 208 0.92 -5.77 -5.32
CA VAL A 208 1.99 -5.26 -4.45
C VAL A 208 1.64 -5.29 -2.96
N GLY A 209 0.38 -5.54 -2.59
CA GLY A 209 0.01 -5.45 -1.17
C GLY A 209 -1.47 -5.63 -0.87
N MET A 210 -1.82 -5.22 0.34
CA MET A 210 -3.19 -5.23 0.88
C MET A 210 -3.47 -3.99 1.71
N GLU A 211 -4.73 -3.70 1.99
CA GLU A 211 -5.11 -2.74 3.02
C GLU A 211 -4.70 -3.26 4.39
N GLY A 212 -3.79 -2.56 5.06
CA GLY A 212 -3.42 -2.79 6.45
C GLY A 212 -4.40 -2.16 7.41
N ALA A 213 -4.87 -0.93 7.13
CA ALA A 213 -6.00 -0.32 7.84
C ALA A 213 -7.17 -0.17 6.86
N PRO A 214 -8.20 -1.02 6.94
CA PRO A 214 -9.37 -0.93 6.07
C PRO A 214 -10.20 0.31 6.40
N GLY A 215 -11.10 0.69 5.49
CA GLY A 215 -12.02 1.80 5.70
C GLY A 215 -13.15 1.55 6.70
N HIS A 216 -14.29 2.23 6.58
CA HIS A 216 -15.45 2.10 7.49
C HIS A 216 -15.15 2.25 8.99
N GLN A 217 -14.13 3.04 9.35
CA GLN A 217 -13.66 3.17 10.73
C GLN A 217 -14.67 3.90 11.63
N ALA A 218 -15.48 4.81 11.08
CA ALA A 218 -16.52 5.54 11.82
C ALA A 218 -17.68 4.66 12.32
N ARG A 219 -17.76 3.39 11.88
CA ARG A 219 -18.75 2.43 12.36
C ARG A 219 -18.69 2.20 13.88
N GLY A 220 -17.50 2.31 14.48
CA GLY A 220 -17.33 2.26 15.94
C GLY A 220 -18.21 3.30 16.65
N LEU A 221 -18.27 4.52 16.12
CA LEU A 221 -19.10 5.63 16.65
C LEU A 221 -20.62 5.39 16.52
N ARG A 222 -21.03 4.33 15.82
CA ARG A 222 -22.42 3.88 15.68
C ARG A 222 -22.70 2.58 16.45
N ASN A 223 -21.79 2.16 17.33
CA ASN A 223 -21.87 0.86 18.02
C ASN A 223 -21.98 -0.32 17.03
N LEU A 224 -21.29 -0.21 15.89
CA LEU A 224 -21.17 -1.25 14.86
C LEU A 224 -19.72 -1.74 14.80
N PRO A 225 -19.46 -2.93 14.22
CA PRO A 225 -18.09 -3.42 14.07
C PRO A 225 -17.25 -2.45 13.23
N ARG A 226 -16.14 -2.00 13.81
CA ARG A 226 -15.12 -1.16 13.16
C ARG A 226 -14.61 -1.87 11.90
N GLY A 227 -14.41 -1.12 10.81
CA GLY A 227 -13.99 -1.68 9.53
C GLY A 227 -15.06 -2.46 8.74
N SER A 228 -16.29 -2.60 9.26
CA SER A 228 -17.28 -3.60 8.81
C SER A 228 -16.86 -5.07 9.06
N TYR A 229 -15.96 -5.29 10.02
CA TYR A 229 -15.42 -6.62 10.36
C TYR A 229 -16.35 -7.33 11.37
N SER A 230 -17.41 -7.96 10.88
CA SER A 230 -18.45 -8.60 11.72
C SER A 230 -18.19 -10.07 12.09
N LEU A 231 -17.30 -10.75 11.38
CA LEU A 231 -16.97 -12.17 11.58
C LEU A 231 -15.74 -12.40 12.47
N GLN A 232 -14.92 -11.37 12.62
CA GLN A 232 -13.79 -11.22 13.53
C GLN A 232 -13.54 -9.71 13.70
N PRO A 233 -12.88 -9.23 14.75
CA PRO A 233 -12.60 -7.80 14.90
C PRO A 233 -11.35 -7.37 14.12
N THR A 234 -11.24 -6.07 13.85
CA THR A 234 -9.96 -5.38 13.58
C THR A 234 -9.11 -5.33 14.85
N TYR A 235 -7.85 -4.88 14.72
CA TYR A 235 -6.90 -4.77 15.81
C TYR A 235 -6.22 -3.41 15.77
N GLY A 236 -6.56 -2.50 16.67
CA GLY A 236 -6.10 -1.12 16.54
C GLY A 236 -6.75 -0.40 15.36
N GLY A 237 -7.86 -0.92 14.81
CA GLY A 237 -8.44 -0.54 13.51
C GLY A 237 -7.75 -1.12 12.29
N PHE A 238 -6.68 -1.89 12.48
CA PHE A 238 -5.95 -2.55 11.40
C PHE A 238 -6.51 -3.96 11.13
N ASP A 239 -6.41 -4.39 9.89
CA ASP A 239 -6.68 -5.76 9.45
C ASP A 239 -5.78 -6.73 10.23
N ARG A 240 -6.35 -7.85 10.70
CA ARG A 240 -5.64 -8.86 11.47
C ARG A 240 -4.37 -9.38 10.77
N LEU A 241 -4.41 -9.50 9.44
CA LEU A 241 -3.29 -10.00 8.64
C LEU A 241 -2.08 -9.04 8.66
N ALA A 242 -2.32 -7.75 8.90
CA ALA A 242 -1.28 -6.73 9.07
C ALA A 242 -0.89 -6.54 10.56
N ALA A 243 -1.88 -6.47 11.46
CA ALA A 243 -1.69 -6.06 12.84
C ALA A 243 -0.99 -7.11 13.72
N LYS A 244 -1.18 -8.41 13.42
CA LYS A 244 -0.59 -9.48 14.23
C LYS A 244 0.90 -9.60 13.97
N ARG A 245 1.71 -9.24 14.97
CA ARG A 245 3.16 -9.47 14.95
C ARG A 245 3.47 -10.96 14.78
N GLY A 246 4.33 -11.26 13.81
CA GLY A 246 4.64 -12.62 13.40
C GLY A 246 3.50 -13.31 12.66
N GLY A 247 2.46 -12.58 12.23
CA GLY A 247 1.34 -13.12 11.45
C GLY A 247 1.61 -13.13 9.95
N PHE A 248 0.54 -13.08 9.16
CA PHE A 248 0.61 -13.23 7.70
C PHE A 248 1.55 -12.22 7.03
N TRP A 249 1.40 -10.92 7.32
CA TRP A 249 2.25 -9.91 6.69
C TRP A 249 3.73 -10.17 6.97
N ASP A 250 4.08 -10.45 8.24
CA ASP A 250 5.44 -10.81 8.63
C ASP A 250 5.95 -12.11 7.97
N SER A 251 5.06 -13.07 7.67
CA SER A 251 5.43 -14.27 6.90
C SER A 251 5.76 -13.95 5.44
N MET A 252 5.05 -13.00 4.82
CA MET A 252 5.38 -12.51 3.47
C MET A 252 6.75 -11.81 3.47
N LEU A 253 7.01 -10.98 4.48
CA LEU A 253 8.30 -10.29 4.62
C LEU A 253 9.45 -11.25 4.90
N ALA A 254 9.23 -12.28 5.73
CA ALA A 254 10.22 -13.34 5.98
C ALA A 254 10.54 -14.15 4.71
N GLU A 255 9.62 -14.25 3.76
CA GLU A 255 9.87 -14.85 2.46
C GLU A 255 10.67 -13.93 1.51
N GLY A 256 10.97 -12.69 1.92
CA GLY A 256 11.62 -11.67 1.09
C GLY A 256 10.66 -11.03 0.08
N ARG A 257 9.35 -11.19 0.26
CA ARG A 257 8.36 -10.67 -0.68
C ARG A 257 8.15 -9.18 -0.49
N HIS A 258 8.07 -8.48 -1.61
CA HIS A 258 7.62 -7.10 -1.68
C HIS A 258 6.09 -7.06 -1.58
N TRP A 259 5.58 -7.14 -0.34
CA TRP A 259 4.16 -7.13 -0.01
C TRP A 259 3.86 -6.06 1.04
N TRP A 260 3.16 -5.02 0.60
CA TRP A 260 3.01 -3.75 1.29
C TRP A 260 1.67 -3.61 1.97
N ILE A 261 1.60 -2.74 2.97
CA ILE A 261 0.33 -2.31 3.54
C ILE A 261 0.01 -0.85 3.19
N THR A 262 -1.28 -0.57 3.04
CA THR A 262 -1.86 0.77 2.87
C THR A 262 -2.99 1.02 3.86
N ALA A 263 -3.52 2.23 3.92
CA ALA A 263 -4.68 2.62 4.71
C ALA A 263 -5.66 3.42 3.86
N THR A 264 -6.95 3.16 4.03
CA THR A 264 -8.00 3.74 3.17
C THR A 264 -9.23 4.15 3.98
N SER A 265 -10.11 4.93 3.37
CA SER A 265 -11.40 5.29 3.96
C SER A 265 -12.52 4.30 3.64
N ASP A 266 -12.47 3.62 2.49
CA ASP A 266 -13.59 2.84 1.93
C ASP A 266 -14.87 3.70 2.00
N SER A 267 -14.75 4.97 1.62
CA SER A 267 -15.77 5.98 1.89
C SER A 267 -16.92 5.84 0.91
N HIS A 268 -18.11 5.57 1.42
CA HIS A 268 -19.35 5.51 0.66
C HIS A 268 -20.30 6.62 1.04
N ARG A 269 -20.49 6.80 2.37
CA ARG A 269 -21.41 7.78 2.94
C ARG A 269 -20.96 8.22 4.32
N HIS A 270 -20.74 9.53 4.46
CA HIS A 270 -20.23 10.11 5.69
C HIS A 270 -21.20 9.91 6.85
N ILE A 271 -20.67 9.72 8.06
CA ILE A 271 -21.43 9.45 9.27
C ILE A 271 -22.47 10.53 9.60
N THR A 272 -22.27 11.77 9.16
CA THR A 272 -23.24 12.88 9.37
C THR A 272 -24.43 12.86 8.42
N ASP A 273 -24.42 12.00 7.39
CA ASP A 273 -25.53 11.84 6.44
C ASP A 273 -26.19 10.47 6.63
N PRO A 274 -27.22 10.31 7.47
CA PRO A 274 -27.81 9.01 7.78
C PRO A 274 -28.41 8.28 6.56
N PRO A 275 -28.17 6.96 6.39
CA PRO A 275 -27.63 6.03 7.38
C PRO A 275 -26.10 5.83 7.29
N GLY A 276 -25.36 6.82 6.77
CA GLY A 276 -23.91 6.76 6.62
C GLY A 276 -23.16 6.41 7.91
N SER A 277 -22.00 5.78 7.72
CA SER A 277 -21.18 5.25 8.80
C SER A 277 -19.68 5.32 8.51
N ASP A 278 -19.29 6.16 7.56
CA ASP A 278 -17.90 6.29 7.12
C ASP A 278 -17.34 7.66 7.47
N PHE A 279 -16.02 7.75 7.48
CA PHE A 279 -15.32 9.03 7.40
C PHE A 279 -15.14 9.43 5.94
N TRP A 280 -14.91 10.72 5.69
CA TRP A 280 -14.47 11.20 4.38
C TRP A 280 -13.09 10.66 4.03
N PRO A 281 -12.72 10.64 2.74
CA PRO A 281 -11.35 10.35 2.33
C PRO A 281 -10.36 11.26 3.05
N GLY A 282 -9.38 10.65 3.74
CA GLY A 282 -8.36 11.36 4.49
C GLY A 282 -8.78 11.95 5.83
N GLU A 283 -10.06 11.88 6.22
CA GLU A 283 -10.50 12.46 7.50
C GLU A 283 -9.91 11.71 8.70
N TYR A 284 -9.71 10.40 8.57
CA TYR A 284 -9.18 9.52 9.63
C TYR A 284 -7.97 8.70 9.16
N SER A 285 -8.10 7.91 8.09
CA SER A 285 -7.03 7.06 7.56
C SER A 285 -6.27 7.75 6.44
N LYS A 286 -4.92 7.67 6.44
CA LYS A 286 -4.08 8.18 5.35
C LYS A 286 -2.98 7.20 4.96
N THR A 287 -2.77 7.03 3.65
CA THR A 287 -1.57 6.42 3.07
C THR A 287 -0.62 7.52 2.64
N TYR A 288 0.56 7.61 3.26
CA TYR A 288 1.61 8.53 2.84
C TYR A 288 2.61 7.82 1.94
N VAL A 289 2.93 8.40 0.79
CA VAL A 289 3.91 7.88 -0.16
C VAL A 289 5.09 8.85 -0.25
N TRP A 290 6.32 8.37 -0.14
CA TRP A 290 7.51 9.21 -0.35
C TRP A 290 7.80 9.33 -1.84
N ALA A 291 7.42 10.46 -2.42
CA ALA A 291 7.47 10.70 -3.86
C ALA A 291 7.50 12.20 -4.19
N GLU A 292 7.91 12.54 -5.41
CA GLU A 292 7.47 13.80 -6.02
C GLU A 292 5.93 13.80 -6.12
N ARG A 293 5.30 14.97 -5.97
CA ARG A 293 3.84 15.14 -6.07
C ARG A 293 3.37 15.07 -7.53
N GLU A 294 3.55 13.89 -8.14
CA GLU A 294 3.30 13.60 -9.55
C GLU A 294 2.75 12.18 -9.73
N TYR A 295 1.86 11.99 -10.72
CA TYR A 295 1.16 10.72 -10.94
C TYR A 295 2.09 9.49 -11.00
N GLU A 296 3.17 9.58 -11.78
CA GLU A 296 4.08 8.45 -11.96
C GLU A 296 4.90 8.18 -10.69
N ALA A 297 5.40 9.23 -10.03
CA ALA A 297 6.23 9.09 -8.84
C ALA A 297 5.44 8.44 -7.69
N ILE A 298 4.19 8.84 -7.49
CA ILE A 298 3.28 8.25 -6.48
C ILE A 298 3.04 6.76 -6.78
N LEU A 299 2.73 6.42 -8.03
CA LEU A 299 2.47 5.03 -8.41
C LEU A 299 3.72 4.15 -8.23
N GLN A 300 4.91 4.68 -8.52
CA GLN A 300 6.18 3.98 -8.25
C GLN A 300 6.47 3.85 -6.76
N GLY A 301 6.16 4.87 -5.95
CA GLY A 301 6.29 4.82 -4.50
C GLY A 301 5.41 3.73 -3.88
N LEU A 302 4.16 3.61 -4.34
CA LEU A 302 3.26 2.50 -3.95
C LEU A 302 3.84 1.14 -4.36
N ARG A 303 4.36 1.03 -5.59
CA ARG A 303 4.96 -0.22 -6.10
C ARG A 303 6.19 -0.65 -5.31
N ARG A 304 7.02 0.30 -4.88
CA ARG A 304 8.25 0.05 -4.11
C ARG A 304 8.02 -0.04 -2.60
N GLY A 305 6.81 0.27 -2.14
CA GLY A 305 6.48 0.22 -0.72
C GLY A 305 7.07 1.37 0.08
N ASN A 306 7.38 2.50 -0.58
CA ASN A 306 7.86 3.74 0.05
C ASN A 306 6.71 4.43 0.81
N VAL A 307 6.13 3.72 1.77
CA VAL A 307 4.82 4.02 2.35
C VAL A 307 4.86 3.89 3.86
N PHE A 308 4.25 4.85 4.53
CA PHE A 308 3.74 4.66 5.87
C PHE A 308 2.24 4.99 5.91
N VAL A 309 1.56 4.44 6.90
CA VAL A 309 0.13 4.65 7.11
C VAL A 309 -0.10 5.12 8.52
N THR A 310 -1.11 5.97 8.70
CA THR A 310 -1.49 6.51 10.01
C THR A 310 -2.99 6.68 10.12
N THR A 311 -3.51 6.55 11.34
CA THR A 311 -4.89 6.85 11.69
C THR A 311 -4.98 8.07 12.59
N GLY A 312 -6.03 8.86 12.43
CA GLY A 312 -6.39 10.01 13.27
C GLY A 312 -5.35 11.13 13.30
N ASP A 313 -4.56 11.27 12.22
CA ASP A 313 -3.45 12.22 12.10
C ASP A 313 -2.45 12.16 13.27
N LEU A 314 -2.21 10.95 13.82
CA LEU A 314 -1.26 10.74 14.91
C LEU A 314 0.16 11.22 14.56
N ILE A 315 0.61 10.98 13.32
CA ILE A 315 1.82 11.56 12.74
C ILE A 315 1.54 12.04 11.33
N SER A 316 2.31 13.02 10.83
CA SER A 316 2.23 13.48 9.43
C SER A 316 3.49 13.25 8.61
N GLU A 317 4.59 12.82 9.24
CA GLU A 317 5.82 12.42 8.57
C GLU A 317 6.49 11.29 9.35
N LEU A 318 7.04 10.29 8.64
CA LEU A 318 7.83 9.20 9.25
C LEU A 318 9.07 8.90 8.40
N TYR A 319 10.25 9.04 8.99
CA TYR A 319 11.51 8.65 8.38
C TYR A 319 12.09 7.51 9.20
N VAL A 320 12.20 6.35 8.57
CA VAL A 320 12.97 5.22 9.09
C VAL A 320 14.18 5.08 8.19
N THR A 321 15.37 5.14 8.77
CA THR A 321 16.63 5.01 8.03
C THR A 321 17.47 3.91 8.65
N ALA A 322 18.15 3.13 7.81
CA ALA A 322 19.10 2.12 8.22
C ALA A 322 20.41 2.31 7.46
N GLU A 323 21.54 2.27 8.17
CA GLU A 323 22.87 2.32 7.57
C GLU A 323 23.83 1.36 8.26
N VAL A 324 24.86 0.90 7.54
CA VAL A 324 26.00 0.26 8.20
C VAL A 324 26.71 1.34 9.02
N ALA A 325 26.97 1.07 10.30
CA ALA A 325 27.53 2.04 11.23
C ALA A 325 28.79 2.73 10.66
N GLY A 326 28.75 4.06 10.54
CA GLY A 326 29.84 4.88 10.03
C GLY A 326 30.02 4.86 8.50
N SER A 327 29.12 4.24 7.74
CA SER A 327 29.19 4.22 6.26
C SER A 327 28.74 5.54 5.62
N GLY A 328 27.80 6.26 6.25
CA GLY A 328 27.18 7.46 5.68
C GLY A 328 26.21 7.18 4.53
N ASN A 329 25.91 5.90 4.25
CA ASN A 329 25.01 5.47 3.20
C ASN A 329 23.77 4.83 3.84
N ALA A 330 22.75 5.64 4.07
CA ALA A 330 21.49 5.20 4.62
C ALA A 330 20.47 4.86 3.51
N VAL A 331 19.63 3.85 3.79
CA VAL A 331 18.44 3.54 3.00
C VAL A 331 17.18 3.76 3.85
N GLY A 332 16.05 3.97 3.20
CA GLY A 332 14.76 4.26 3.80
C GLY A 332 13.70 3.16 3.62
N ILE A 333 12.47 3.50 4.02
CA ILE A 333 11.28 2.65 3.89
C ILE A 333 11.11 2.17 2.43
N GLY A 334 10.92 0.87 2.23
CA GLY A 334 10.77 0.23 0.91
C GLY A 334 12.09 -0.19 0.27
N GLU A 335 13.24 0.22 0.82
CA GLU A 335 14.56 -0.06 0.26
C GLU A 335 15.27 -1.26 0.91
N THR A 336 16.37 -1.70 0.29
CA THR A 336 17.22 -2.79 0.78
C THR A 336 18.62 -2.27 1.09
N LEU A 337 19.12 -2.52 2.30
CA LEU A 337 20.49 -2.26 2.70
C LEU A 337 21.34 -3.52 2.53
N THR A 338 22.37 -3.46 1.68
CA THR A 338 23.38 -4.51 1.62
C THR A 338 24.41 -4.35 2.74
N ILE A 339 24.66 -5.40 3.53
CA ILE A 339 25.50 -5.37 4.72
C ILE A 339 26.55 -6.50 4.75
N PRO A 340 27.76 -6.28 5.29
CA PRO A 340 28.67 -7.37 5.62
C PRO A 340 28.12 -8.24 6.77
N ALA A 341 28.41 -9.54 6.76
CA ALA A 341 28.06 -10.42 7.88
C ALA A 341 28.76 -9.97 9.17
N GLY A 342 28.01 -9.85 10.26
CA GLY A 342 28.49 -9.35 11.55
C GLY A 342 28.49 -7.83 11.68
N ALA A 343 27.98 -7.09 10.69
CA ALA A 343 27.89 -5.63 10.75
C ALA A 343 27.02 -5.15 11.91
N THR A 344 27.27 -3.90 12.33
CA THR A 344 26.33 -3.13 13.14
C THR A 344 25.55 -2.21 12.22
N VAL A 345 24.22 -2.25 12.31
CA VAL A 345 23.31 -1.40 11.55
C VAL A 345 22.72 -0.36 12.49
N ASP A 346 22.94 0.92 12.20
CA ASP A 346 22.32 2.02 12.94
C ASP A 346 20.95 2.34 12.31
N VAL A 347 19.90 2.26 13.13
CA VAL A 347 18.53 2.53 12.73
C VAL A 347 18.08 3.82 13.40
N THR A 348 17.64 4.80 12.60
CA THR A 348 17.08 6.05 13.10
C THR A 348 15.62 6.16 12.70
N VAL A 349 14.76 6.37 13.70
CA VAL A 349 13.33 6.65 13.53
C VAL A 349 13.08 8.12 13.88
N ARG A 350 12.65 8.91 12.89
CA ARG A 350 12.30 10.32 13.05
C ARG A 350 10.88 10.54 12.59
N PHE A 351 10.01 11.11 13.43
CA PHE A 351 8.62 11.35 13.08
C PHE A 351 8.17 12.76 13.48
N LEU A 352 7.13 13.24 12.79
CA LEU A 352 6.47 14.51 13.10
C LEU A 352 5.13 14.22 13.77
N ASP A 353 5.00 14.69 15.01
CA ASP A 353 3.75 14.75 15.77
C ASP A 353 3.09 16.12 15.48
N PRO A 354 1.94 16.19 14.79
CA PRO A 354 1.34 17.44 14.36
C PRO A 354 0.98 18.35 15.53
N SER A 355 1.33 19.64 15.43
CA SER A 355 0.93 20.64 16.43
C SER A 355 -0.52 21.12 16.28
N THR A 356 -1.26 20.58 15.32
CA THR A 356 -2.66 20.92 15.01
C THR A 356 -3.59 19.84 15.56
N THR A 357 -4.85 20.21 15.77
CA THR A 357 -5.88 19.22 16.08
C THR A 357 -6.19 18.37 14.84
N ASN A 358 -6.49 17.09 15.05
CA ASN A 358 -7.04 16.20 14.02
C ASN A 358 -8.51 16.54 13.71
N SER A 359 -9.14 15.82 12.79
CA SER A 359 -10.53 16.06 12.37
C SER A 359 -11.57 15.86 13.50
N ASN A 360 -11.23 15.18 14.60
CA ASN A 360 -12.09 15.07 15.79
C ASN A 360 -11.97 16.27 16.75
N GLY A 361 -11.02 17.18 16.49
CA GLY A 361 -10.70 18.29 17.38
C GLY A 361 -9.70 17.95 18.50
N ASP A 362 -9.13 16.74 18.49
CA ASP A 362 -8.14 16.29 19.46
C ASP A 362 -6.70 16.58 19.00
N SER A 363 -5.76 16.67 19.93
CA SER A 363 -4.32 16.69 19.64
C SER A 363 -3.68 15.44 20.24
N PRO A 364 -3.84 14.26 19.58
CA PRO A 364 -3.25 13.03 20.07
C PRO A 364 -1.72 13.14 20.06
N GLN A 365 -1.06 12.40 20.95
CA GLN A 365 0.40 12.40 21.05
C GLN A 365 0.92 10.96 20.94
N VAL A 366 2.06 10.78 20.28
CA VAL A 366 2.70 9.46 20.20
C VAL A 366 3.22 9.05 21.59
N SER A 367 2.73 7.93 22.10
CA SER A 367 3.14 7.40 23.41
C SER A 367 4.33 6.44 23.29
N ARG A 368 4.34 5.62 22.22
CA ARG A 368 5.35 4.60 21.98
C ARG A 368 5.60 4.38 20.49
N VAL A 369 6.86 4.06 20.17
CA VAL A 369 7.30 3.60 18.86
C VAL A 369 8.13 2.33 19.02
N ASP A 370 7.77 1.28 18.29
CA ASP A 370 8.40 -0.04 18.30
C ASP A 370 9.16 -0.26 16.98
N ILE A 371 10.41 -0.71 17.07
CA ILE A 371 11.13 -1.32 15.95
C ILE A 371 10.86 -2.82 16.01
N ILE A 372 10.31 -3.37 14.94
CA ILE A 372 10.00 -4.79 14.78
C ILE A 372 10.94 -5.36 13.72
N THR A 373 11.56 -6.50 14.03
CA THR A 373 12.51 -7.18 13.13
C THR A 373 12.12 -8.64 12.94
N GLY A 374 12.49 -9.21 11.80
CA GLY A 374 12.39 -10.63 11.52
C GLY A 374 13.50 -11.09 10.58
N THR A 375 13.74 -12.39 10.55
CA THR A 375 14.72 -13.01 9.63
C THR A 375 14.06 -13.26 8.28
N VAL A 376 14.78 -12.95 7.20
CA VAL A 376 14.38 -13.34 5.84
C VAL A 376 14.96 -14.72 5.57
N THR A 377 14.08 -15.69 5.35
CA THR A 377 14.42 -17.09 5.08
C THR A 377 14.26 -17.47 3.61
N GLY A 378 13.71 -16.56 2.79
CA GLY A 378 13.36 -16.81 1.40
C GLY A 378 12.01 -17.53 1.24
N PRO A 379 11.52 -17.66 0.00
CA PRO A 379 10.21 -18.24 -0.27
C PRO A 379 10.14 -19.71 0.13
N LEU A 380 9.02 -20.08 0.75
CA LEU A 380 8.71 -21.46 1.08
C LEU A 380 8.02 -22.16 -0.10
N PRO A 381 8.20 -23.48 -0.28
CA PRO A 381 7.46 -24.20 -1.29
C PRO A 381 5.94 -24.17 -0.96
N PRO A 382 5.05 -24.23 -1.96
CA PRO A 382 3.60 -24.08 -1.76
C PRO A 382 2.98 -25.01 -0.71
N ASP A 383 3.49 -26.23 -0.55
CA ASP A 383 3.03 -27.22 0.43
C ASP A 383 3.46 -26.93 1.87
N LYS A 384 4.33 -25.92 2.07
CA LYS A 384 4.88 -25.51 3.38
C LYS A 384 4.69 -24.03 3.67
N MET A 385 3.83 -23.33 2.93
CA MET A 385 3.56 -21.91 3.15
C MET A 385 3.12 -21.67 4.60
N ALA A 386 3.86 -20.84 5.31
CA ALA A 386 3.55 -20.46 6.68
C ALA A 386 2.56 -19.28 6.68
N THR A 387 1.68 -19.22 7.66
CA THR A 387 0.83 -18.04 7.89
C THR A 387 1.36 -17.18 9.04
N ASP A 388 2.53 -17.54 9.55
CA ASP A 388 3.24 -16.88 10.63
C ASP A 388 4.76 -16.85 10.37
N SER A 389 5.45 -15.98 11.11
CA SER A 389 6.91 -15.89 11.18
C SER A 389 7.34 -15.87 12.64
N ALA A 390 7.89 -17.00 13.10
CA ALA A 390 8.34 -17.16 14.48
C ALA A 390 9.56 -16.28 14.83
N SER A 391 10.30 -15.82 13.81
CA SER A 391 11.48 -14.95 14.01
C SER A 391 11.11 -13.51 14.37
N THR A 392 9.87 -13.09 14.07
CA THR A 392 9.45 -11.70 14.21
C THR A 392 9.30 -11.30 15.68
N LYS A 393 9.96 -10.21 16.07
CA LYS A 393 9.91 -9.68 17.44
C LYS A 393 10.03 -8.16 17.47
N VAL A 394 9.50 -7.54 18.53
CA VAL A 394 9.86 -6.18 18.89
C VAL A 394 11.33 -6.21 19.35
N ALA A 395 12.20 -5.51 18.61
CA ALA A 395 13.63 -5.45 18.87
C ALA A 395 13.98 -4.30 19.82
N GLU A 396 13.25 -3.20 19.76
CA GLU A 396 13.41 -2.04 20.64
C GLU A 396 12.09 -1.26 20.71
N SER A 397 11.84 -0.62 21.85
CA SER A 397 10.69 0.26 22.08
C SER A 397 11.15 1.59 22.66
N PHE A 398 10.68 2.68 22.06
CA PHE A 398 10.93 4.04 22.50
C PHE A 398 9.65 4.66 23.06
N THR A 399 9.79 5.41 24.14
CA THR A 399 8.76 6.31 24.68
C THR A 399 9.31 7.72 24.70
N ALA A 400 8.52 8.68 25.16
CA ALA A 400 8.94 10.08 25.34
C ALA A 400 10.27 10.27 26.07
N ALA A 401 10.66 9.33 26.94
CA ALA A 401 11.93 9.37 27.67
C ALA A 401 13.15 8.95 26.84
N ARG A 402 12.97 8.32 25.68
CA ARG A 402 14.05 7.71 24.87
C ARG A 402 14.20 8.31 23.47
N TRP A 403 13.39 9.30 23.09
CA TRP A 403 13.64 10.10 21.90
C TRP A 403 14.01 11.54 22.25
N THR A 404 14.73 12.17 21.34
CA THR A 404 15.08 13.60 21.42
C THR A 404 14.09 14.43 20.63
N SER A 405 13.87 15.67 21.06
CA SER A 405 13.01 16.63 20.36
C SER A 405 13.88 17.67 19.66
N ALA A 406 13.73 17.80 18.34
CA ALA A 406 14.39 18.81 17.52
C ALA A 406 13.35 19.53 16.66
N GLY A 407 12.94 20.73 17.11
CA GLY A 407 11.81 21.44 16.51
C GLY A 407 10.52 20.60 16.56
N LYS A 408 9.89 20.43 15.40
CA LYS A 408 8.66 19.62 15.22
C LYS A 408 8.88 18.10 15.23
N TYR A 409 10.14 17.65 15.18
CA TYR A 409 10.46 16.23 15.08
C TYR A 409 10.80 15.59 16.42
N ARG A 410 10.50 14.30 16.54
CA ARG A 410 11.02 13.38 17.55
C ARG A 410 11.94 12.39 16.86
N THR A 411 13.09 12.10 17.46
CA THR A 411 14.11 11.21 16.88
C THR A 411 14.61 10.20 17.91
N ALA A 412 14.55 8.92 17.57
CA ALA A 412 15.11 7.81 18.32
C ALA A 412 16.10 7.03 17.47
N THR A 413 17.15 6.48 18.09
CA THR A 413 18.17 5.70 17.40
C THR A 413 18.42 4.39 18.15
N TRP A 414 18.63 3.32 17.39
CA TRP A 414 18.97 1.99 17.90
C TRP A 414 20.04 1.33 17.02
N SER A 415 21.06 0.75 17.63
CA SER A 415 22.13 0.03 16.93
C SER A 415 21.90 -1.47 16.98
N TRP A 416 21.59 -2.07 15.85
CA TRP A 416 21.48 -3.51 15.68
C TRP A 416 22.86 -4.13 15.46
N LYS A 417 23.42 -4.69 16.53
CA LYS A 417 24.77 -5.29 16.51
C LYS A 417 24.77 -6.72 15.97
N ASN A 418 25.85 -7.08 15.28
CA ASN A 418 26.16 -8.45 14.85
C ASN A 418 25.06 -9.08 13.98
N VAL A 419 24.62 -8.37 12.94
CA VAL A 419 23.62 -8.89 11.99
C VAL A 419 24.27 -9.97 11.12
N THR A 420 23.75 -11.20 11.19
CA THR A 420 24.40 -12.41 10.62
C THR A 420 23.49 -13.20 9.68
N ALA A 421 22.31 -12.68 9.37
CA ALA A 421 21.35 -13.25 8.43
C ALA A 421 20.62 -12.12 7.70
N ASP A 422 20.07 -12.42 6.53
CA ASP A 422 19.12 -11.54 5.87
C ASP A 422 17.93 -11.29 6.80
N ALA A 423 17.40 -10.07 6.76
CA ALA A 423 16.39 -9.64 7.71
C ALA A 423 15.52 -8.54 7.12
N TYR A 424 14.44 -8.22 7.83
CA TYR A 424 13.67 -7.01 7.60
C TYR A 424 13.46 -6.29 8.92
N LEU A 425 13.23 -4.98 8.85
CA LEU A 425 12.76 -4.17 9.96
C LEU A 425 11.59 -3.30 9.52
N ARG A 426 10.63 -3.09 10.41
CA ARG A 426 9.49 -2.19 10.22
C ARG A 426 9.19 -1.46 11.52
N VAL A 427 8.52 -0.32 11.42
CA VAL A 427 8.16 0.50 12.57
C VAL A 427 6.65 0.48 12.78
N ARG A 428 6.25 0.49 14.05
CA ARG A 428 4.86 0.72 14.46
C ARG A 428 4.86 1.71 15.62
N GLY A 429 3.91 2.63 15.67
CA GLY A 429 3.68 3.46 16.85
C GLY A 429 2.21 3.61 17.20
N THR A 430 1.94 4.14 18.39
CA THR A 430 0.59 4.32 18.95
C THR A 430 0.53 5.52 19.89
N ASN A 431 -0.69 6.05 20.11
CA ASN A 431 -0.99 6.98 21.21
C ASN A 431 -1.39 6.24 22.52
N GLY A 432 -1.68 4.94 22.44
CA GLY A 432 -2.24 4.14 23.52
C GLY A 432 -1.22 3.53 24.47
N THR A 433 -1.69 2.63 25.34
CA THR A 433 -0.84 1.90 26.30
C THR A 433 -0.65 0.43 25.93
N GLU A 434 -1.39 -0.07 24.94
CA GLU A 434 -1.34 -1.47 24.52
C GLU A 434 0.02 -1.83 23.94
N MET A 435 0.61 -2.94 24.37
CA MET A 435 1.92 -3.40 23.86
C MET A 435 1.85 -3.95 22.43
N GLU A 436 0.72 -4.56 22.09
CA GLU A 436 0.35 -5.04 20.76
C GLU A 436 -1.12 -4.64 20.58
N PRO A 437 -1.57 -4.29 19.37
CA PRO A 437 -2.97 -3.95 19.15
C PRO A 437 -3.86 -5.13 19.55
N LEU A 438 -4.77 -4.87 20.48
CA LEU A 438 -5.77 -5.82 20.94
C LEU A 438 -6.93 -5.89 19.96
N ALA A 439 -7.82 -6.87 20.17
CA ALA A 439 -9.00 -7.02 19.35
C ALA A 439 -9.98 -5.88 19.64
N ASP A 440 -10.39 -5.15 18.61
CA ASP A 440 -11.31 -4.03 18.77
C ASP A 440 -12.64 -4.51 19.34
N VAL A 441 -13.13 -3.78 20.34
CA VAL A 441 -14.43 -4.09 20.96
C VAL A 441 -15.55 -3.38 20.21
N LEU A 442 -16.75 -3.94 20.27
CA LEU A 442 -17.91 -3.32 19.63
C LEU A 442 -18.15 -1.91 20.22
N GLY A 443 -18.24 -0.91 19.35
CA GLY A 443 -18.48 0.47 19.76
C GLY A 443 -17.24 1.21 20.28
N GLU A 444 -16.05 0.63 20.13
CA GLU A 444 -14.80 1.34 20.41
C GLU A 444 -14.70 2.63 19.60
N ASP A 445 -14.26 3.70 20.27
CA ASP A 445 -14.05 5.00 19.65
C ASP A 445 -12.74 4.99 18.85
N PRO A 446 -12.79 5.06 17.51
CA PRO A 446 -11.59 5.00 16.67
C PRO A 446 -10.62 6.16 16.93
N TRP A 447 -11.07 7.28 17.51
CA TRP A 447 -10.21 8.45 17.77
C TRP A 447 -9.32 8.30 19.01
N GLN A 448 -9.61 7.33 19.89
CA GLN A 448 -8.84 7.09 21.10
C GLN A 448 -7.76 6.01 20.92
N ASP A 449 -7.89 5.17 19.90
CA ASP A 449 -7.01 4.04 19.60
C ASP A 449 -6.35 4.20 18.22
N LEU A 450 -5.26 4.97 18.21
CA LEU A 450 -4.56 5.40 17.00
C LEU A 450 -3.22 4.68 16.85
N TRP A 451 -2.93 4.30 15.61
CA TRP A 451 -1.71 3.62 15.24
C TRP A 451 -1.13 4.15 13.93
N PHE A 452 0.18 3.99 13.78
CA PHE A 452 0.87 4.16 12.49
C PHE A 452 1.83 3.01 12.25
N TYR A 453 2.05 2.68 10.98
CA TYR A 453 2.93 1.60 10.55
C TYR A 453 3.77 2.05 9.35
N SER A 454 5.05 1.69 9.34
CA SER A 454 5.87 1.77 8.13
C SER A 454 5.86 0.45 7.38
N ASN A 455 5.96 0.49 6.05
CA ASN A 455 6.50 -0.64 5.30
C ASN A 455 7.96 -0.91 5.69
N PRO A 456 8.51 -2.09 5.34
CA PRO A 456 9.81 -2.50 5.86
C PRO A 456 10.99 -1.86 5.12
N ILE A 457 12.14 -1.92 5.78
CA ILE A 457 13.46 -1.91 5.15
C ILE A 457 14.00 -3.34 5.17
N PHE A 458 14.55 -3.82 4.06
CA PHE A 458 15.23 -5.11 4.02
C PHE A 458 16.73 -4.97 4.29
N LEU A 459 17.31 -5.94 4.96
CA LEU A 459 18.75 -6.10 5.16
C LEU A 459 19.19 -7.35 4.43
N GLN A 460 20.14 -7.23 3.51
CA GLN A 460 20.67 -8.34 2.73
C GLN A 460 22.17 -8.48 2.97
N LEU A 461 22.63 -9.67 3.32
CA LEU A 461 24.06 -9.93 3.44
C LEU A 461 24.72 -9.85 2.07
N ALA A 462 25.86 -9.15 2.00
CA ALA A 462 26.72 -9.20 0.83
C ALA A 462 27.17 -10.66 0.60
N GLU A 463 27.07 -11.15 -0.63
CA GLU A 463 27.63 -12.44 -1.01
C GLU A 463 29.10 -12.50 -0.62
N ARG A 464 29.53 -13.61 0.00
CA ARG A 464 30.96 -13.82 0.26
C ARG A 464 31.62 -14.06 -1.08
N ASP A 465 32.46 -13.12 -1.53
CA ASP A 465 33.44 -13.38 -2.58
C ASP A 465 34.25 -14.62 -2.19
N HIS A 466 33.89 -15.77 -2.75
CA HIS A 466 34.69 -16.98 -2.68
C HIS A 466 35.89 -16.78 -3.62
N ARG A 467 36.94 -16.16 -3.12
CA ARG A 467 38.26 -16.15 -3.76
C ARG A 467 39.03 -17.43 -3.50
#